data_AF-A0A5Y9YCG5-F1
#
_entry.id   AF-A0A5Y9YCG5-F1
#
_cell.length_a   1.000
_cell.length_b   1.000
_cell.length_c   1.000
_cell.angle_alpha   90.00
_cell.angle_beta   90.00
_cell.angle_gamma   90.00
#
_symmetry.space_group_name_H-M   'P 1'
#
loop_
_entity.id
_entity.type
_entity.pdbx_description
1 polymer ?
#
loop_
_entity_poly.entity_id
_entity_poly.type
_entity_poly.pdbx_seq_one_letter_code
_entity_poly.pdbx_strand_id
1 'polypeptide(L)'
;LVDVTVIPDDEIMNHRSMAALTLLQKHIHQRDIATLTDRLATLLMADYLSSPQVIALIHYLLQAGESADSEAFVRELAQRVPQHGDALMTIAQQLEQKGIEKGIEKGRLEGIQIGEEKGRNEGKLEGEREATLKIARTMLKNGLDRTSVMKMTGLTADELEQIRH
;
A
#
# COMPACT_ATOMS: atom_id res chain seq x y z
N LEU A 1 26.49 24.92 13.51
CA LEU A 1 25.60 24.27 12.53
C LEU A 1 25.64 25.15 11.28
N VAL A 2 26.13 24.64 10.14
CA VAL A 2 26.08 25.40 8.88
C VAL A 2 24.68 25.20 8.31
N ASP A 3 23.96 26.28 8.09
CA ASP A 3 22.66 26.22 7.42
C ASP A 3 22.90 25.95 5.92
N VAL A 4 22.60 24.73 5.49
CA VAL A 4 22.80 24.31 4.10
C VAL A 4 21.71 24.88 3.18
N THR A 5 20.58 25.34 3.73
CA THR A 5 19.43 25.80 2.93
C THR A 5 19.70 27.09 2.18
N VAL A 6 20.65 27.90 2.66
CA VAL A 6 21.05 29.18 2.05
C VAL A 6 22.13 29.05 0.97
N ILE A 7 22.78 27.90 0.83
CA ILE A 7 23.83 27.69 -0.17
C ILE A 7 23.17 27.43 -1.54
N PRO A 8 23.48 28.20 -2.61
CA PRO A 8 23.00 27.93 -3.95
C PRO A 8 23.40 26.54 -4.44
N ASP A 9 22.53 25.87 -5.18
CA ASP A 9 22.82 24.51 -5.63
C ASP A 9 24.05 24.45 -6.53
N ASP A 10 24.27 25.47 -7.37
CA ASP A 10 25.45 25.58 -8.23
C ASP A 10 26.75 25.70 -7.42
N GLU A 11 26.70 26.32 -6.24
CA GLU A 11 27.82 26.38 -5.31
C GLU A 11 28.07 25.01 -4.68
N ILE A 12 27.00 24.30 -4.26
CA ILE A 12 27.08 22.94 -3.73
C ILE A 12 27.70 21.97 -4.76
N MET A 13 27.35 22.10 -6.04
CA MET A 13 27.87 21.25 -7.12
C MET A 13 29.41 21.29 -7.24
N ASN A 14 30.05 22.38 -6.80
CA ASN A 14 31.52 22.50 -6.81
C ASN A 14 32.22 21.77 -5.65
N HIS A 15 31.46 21.26 -4.67
CA HIS A 15 32.01 20.63 -3.45
C HIS A 15 32.41 19.15 -3.62
N ARG A 16 32.67 18.70 -4.86
CA ARG A 16 33.14 17.34 -5.21
C ARG A 16 32.38 16.25 -4.47
N SER A 17 33.04 15.45 -3.61
CA SER A 17 32.44 14.35 -2.86
C SER A 17 31.38 14.79 -1.85
N MET A 18 31.42 16.04 -1.35
CA MET A 18 30.41 16.55 -0.42
C MET A 18 29.14 17.02 -1.14
N ALA A 19 29.23 17.35 -2.43
CA ALA A 19 28.14 17.94 -3.20
C ALA A 19 26.86 17.07 -3.15
N ALA A 20 27.01 15.75 -3.30
CA ALA A 20 25.87 14.85 -3.38
C ALA A 20 25.08 14.80 -2.07
N LEU A 21 25.77 14.57 -0.94
CA LEU A 21 25.11 14.51 0.36
C LEU A 21 24.54 15.88 0.78
N THR A 22 25.25 16.98 0.47
CA THR A 22 24.80 18.34 0.79
C THR A 22 23.56 18.72 -0.02
N LEU A 23 23.51 18.38 -1.32
CA LEU A 23 22.29 18.55 -2.13
C LEU A 23 21.13 17.74 -1.54
N LEU A 24 21.37 16.48 -1.19
CA LEU A 24 20.32 15.67 -0.58
C LEU A 24 19.83 16.30 0.71
N GLN A 25 20.72 16.62 1.66
CA GLN A 25 20.32 17.21 2.95
C GLN A 25 19.52 18.50 2.80
N LYS A 26 19.84 19.33 1.79
CA LYS A 26 19.07 20.55 1.49
C LYS A 26 17.66 20.25 1.00
N HIS A 27 17.53 19.29 0.09
CA HIS A 27 16.29 19.02 -0.65
C HIS A 27 15.44 17.90 -0.05
N ILE A 28 15.95 17.15 0.94
CA ILE A 28 15.28 15.97 1.49
C ILE A 28 13.94 16.28 2.17
N HIS A 29 13.76 17.52 2.65
CA HIS A 29 12.50 17.99 3.24
C HIS A 29 11.62 18.80 2.26
N GLN A 30 12.09 19.07 1.03
CA GLN A 30 11.40 19.94 0.05
C GLN A 30 10.57 19.19 -1.01
N ARG A 31 10.36 17.87 -0.81
CA ARG A 31 9.21 17.06 -1.28
C ARG A 31 9.25 16.31 -2.62
N ASP A 32 10.28 16.43 -3.46
CA ASP A 32 10.38 15.49 -4.59
C ASP A 32 11.82 15.26 -5.04
N ILE A 33 12.31 14.05 -4.75
CA ILE A 33 13.67 13.63 -5.08
C ILE A 33 13.88 13.47 -6.59
N ALA A 34 12.79 13.27 -7.36
CA ALA A 34 12.87 13.16 -8.82
C ALA A 34 13.44 14.44 -9.46
N THR A 35 13.26 15.60 -8.82
CA THR A 35 13.83 16.88 -9.28
C THR A 35 15.36 16.93 -9.22
N LEU A 36 15.99 16.02 -8.46
CA LEU A 36 17.44 15.96 -8.28
C LEU A 36 18.13 15.02 -9.26
N THR A 37 17.39 14.27 -10.10
CA THR A 37 17.94 13.24 -10.98
C THR A 37 19.07 13.77 -11.86
N ASP A 38 18.87 14.91 -12.52
CA ASP A 38 19.88 15.51 -13.43
C ASP A 38 21.18 15.85 -12.69
N ARG A 39 21.04 16.44 -11.50
CA ARG A 39 22.19 16.88 -10.68
C ARG A 39 22.92 15.72 -10.03
N LEU A 40 22.17 14.73 -9.53
CA LEU A 40 22.76 13.51 -8.96
C LEU A 40 23.45 12.70 -10.04
N ALA A 41 22.86 12.54 -11.23
CA ALA A 41 23.52 11.87 -12.35
C ALA A 41 24.86 12.54 -12.68
N THR A 42 24.89 13.87 -12.73
CA THR A 42 26.12 14.65 -12.96
C THR A 42 27.19 14.37 -11.89
N LEU A 43 26.80 14.38 -10.61
CA LEU A 43 27.74 14.13 -9.50
C LEU A 43 28.24 12.68 -9.44
N LEU A 44 27.36 11.73 -9.77
CA LEU A 44 27.72 10.31 -9.80
C LEU A 44 28.65 10.00 -10.96
N MET A 45 28.48 10.62 -12.13
CA MET A 45 29.40 10.52 -13.26
C MET A 45 30.76 11.19 -13.02
N ALA A 46 30.86 12.13 -12.07
CA ALA A 46 32.09 12.87 -11.78
C ALA A 46 33.15 12.04 -11.01
N ASP A 47 32.87 10.77 -10.72
CA ASP A 47 33.77 9.79 -10.08
C ASP A 47 34.35 10.23 -8.72
N TYR A 48 33.65 11.14 -8.03
CA TYR A 48 33.99 11.59 -6.67
C TYR A 48 33.53 10.63 -5.58
N LEU A 49 32.71 9.64 -5.93
CA LEU A 49 32.09 8.68 -5.02
C LEU A 49 32.40 7.26 -5.50
N SER A 50 32.91 6.44 -4.60
CA SER A 50 33.06 5.00 -4.85
C SER A 50 31.71 4.29 -4.91
N SER A 51 31.64 3.13 -5.57
CA SER A 51 30.39 2.34 -5.67
C SER A 51 29.69 2.09 -4.32
N PRO A 52 30.38 1.75 -3.21
CA PRO A 52 29.73 1.64 -1.90
C PRO A 52 29.14 2.96 -1.40
N GLN A 53 29.78 4.10 -1.66
CA GLN A 53 29.27 5.42 -1.28
C GLN A 53 28.03 5.79 -2.10
N VAL A 54 28.02 5.47 -3.39
CA VAL A 54 26.84 5.65 -4.25
C VAL A 54 25.67 4.82 -3.75
N ILE A 55 25.89 3.55 -3.43
CA ILE A 55 24.85 2.67 -2.88
C ILE A 55 24.32 3.23 -1.55
N ALA A 56 25.21 3.64 -0.64
CA ALA A 56 24.82 4.23 0.64
C ALA A 56 24.02 5.53 0.47
N LEU A 57 24.42 6.38 -0.48
CA LEU A 57 23.73 7.63 -0.81
C LEU A 57 22.30 7.36 -1.30
N ILE A 58 22.13 6.39 -2.19
CA ILE A 58 20.82 6.02 -2.75
C ILE A 58 19.93 5.38 -1.68
N HIS A 59 20.46 4.50 -0.83
CA HIS A 59 19.69 3.96 0.29
C HIS A 59 19.24 5.04 1.26
N TYR A 60 20.12 5.99 1.60
CA TYR A 60 19.76 7.12 2.45
C TYR A 60 18.65 7.95 1.82
N LEU A 61 18.78 8.25 0.53
CA LEU A 61 17.78 8.99 -0.25
C LEU A 61 16.41 8.30 -0.22
N LEU A 62 16.37 7.00 -0.47
CA LEU A 62 15.14 6.19 -0.46
C LEU A 62 14.49 6.09 0.92
N GLN A 63 15.29 6.21 1.99
CA GLN A 63 14.81 6.12 3.36
C GLN A 63 14.34 7.47 3.90
N ALA A 64 15.06 8.55 3.61
CA ALA A 64 14.85 9.85 4.21
C ALA A 64 14.07 10.82 3.30
N GLY A 65 14.07 10.61 1.98
CA GLY A 65 13.32 11.45 1.07
C GLY A 65 11.91 10.93 0.79
N GLU A 66 10.99 11.85 0.57
CA GLU A 66 9.65 11.56 0.08
C GLU A 66 9.68 11.54 -1.46
N SER A 67 9.39 10.38 -2.07
CA SER A 67 9.12 10.27 -3.51
C SER A 67 7.87 9.42 -3.72
N ALA A 68 7.00 9.88 -4.62
CA ALA A 68 5.82 9.13 -5.03
C ALA A 68 6.20 7.88 -5.83
N ASP A 69 7.34 7.90 -6.53
CA ASP A 69 7.84 6.80 -7.35
C ASP A 69 9.37 6.66 -7.24
N SER A 70 9.80 6.12 -6.10
CA SER A 70 11.20 5.80 -5.82
C SER A 70 11.81 4.78 -6.79
N GLU A 71 11.00 3.89 -7.36
CA GLU A 71 11.48 2.88 -8.29
C GLU A 71 11.85 3.51 -9.64
N ALA A 72 10.96 4.32 -10.22
CA ALA A 72 11.22 5.02 -11.48
C ALA A 72 12.46 5.91 -11.38
N PHE A 73 12.62 6.62 -10.26
CA PHE A 73 13.80 7.42 -9.97
C PHE A 73 15.10 6.61 -10.03
N VAL A 74 15.16 5.46 -9.35
CA VAL A 74 16.36 4.61 -9.34
C VAL A 74 16.65 4.02 -10.72
N ARG A 75 15.60 3.61 -11.46
CA ARG A 75 15.74 3.11 -12.84
C ARG A 75 16.30 4.20 -13.77
N GLU A 76 15.82 5.42 -13.65
CA GLU A 76 16.31 6.55 -14.44
C GLU A 76 17.78 6.85 -14.13
N LEU A 77 18.17 6.86 -12.85
CA LEU A 77 19.58 7.01 -12.47
C LEU A 77 20.45 5.87 -13.01
N ALA A 78 19.96 4.63 -12.99
CA ALA A 78 20.70 3.47 -13.52
C ALA A 78 21.00 3.62 -15.02
N GLN A 79 20.07 4.18 -15.79
CA GLN A 79 20.25 4.44 -17.22
C GLN A 79 21.25 5.55 -17.50
N ARG A 80 21.25 6.61 -16.66
CA ARG A 80 22.11 7.78 -16.84
C ARG A 80 23.53 7.58 -16.31
N VAL A 81 23.72 6.64 -15.39
CA VAL A 81 25.01 6.37 -14.74
C VAL A 81 25.39 4.89 -14.89
N PRO A 82 25.78 4.44 -16.11
CA PRO A 82 26.02 3.02 -16.40
C PRO A 82 27.08 2.37 -15.51
N GLN A 83 28.08 3.13 -15.05
CA GLN A 83 29.13 2.68 -14.13
C GLN A 83 28.59 2.14 -12.78
N HIS A 84 27.40 2.59 -12.36
CA HIS A 84 26.71 2.10 -11.16
C HIS A 84 25.39 1.40 -11.52
N GLY A 85 25.15 1.15 -12.82
CA GLY A 85 23.88 0.65 -13.34
C GLY A 85 23.44 -0.66 -12.70
N ASP A 86 24.33 -1.66 -12.59
CA ASP A 86 23.99 -2.96 -12.01
C ASP A 86 23.54 -2.87 -10.54
N ALA A 87 24.24 -2.06 -9.75
CA ALA A 87 23.91 -1.85 -8.34
C ALA A 87 22.57 -1.10 -8.19
N LEU A 88 22.35 -0.06 -9.00
CA LEU A 88 21.11 0.71 -9.00
C LEU A 88 19.94 -0.15 -9.49
N MET A 89 20.14 -0.98 -10.52
CA MET A 89 19.13 -1.88 -11.04
C MET A 89 18.73 -2.94 -10.01
N THR A 90 19.69 -3.45 -9.23
CA THR A 90 19.42 -4.34 -8.09
C THR A 90 18.53 -3.66 -7.05
N ILE A 91 18.81 -2.39 -6.73
CA ILE A 91 17.98 -1.60 -5.80
C ILE A 91 16.56 -1.40 -6.38
N ALA A 92 16.44 -1.07 -7.67
CA ALA A 92 15.14 -0.93 -8.32
C ALA A 92 14.31 -2.22 -8.26
N GLN A 93 14.93 -3.37 -8.53
CA GLN A 93 14.26 -4.68 -8.42
C GLN A 93 13.82 -4.98 -6.98
N GLN A 94 14.62 -4.62 -5.98
CA GLN A 94 14.24 -4.80 -4.58
C GLN A 94 13.05 -3.91 -4.19
N LEU A 95 12.98 -2.68 -4.72
CA LEU A 95 11.84 -1.79 -4.52
C LEU A 95 10.57 -2.36 -5.14
N GLU A 96 10.65 -2.83 -6.39
CA GLU A 96 9.54 -3.48 -7.11
C GLU A 96 9.01 -4.69 -6.32
N GLN A 97 9.92 -5.60 -5.92
CA GLN A 97 9.57 -6.79 -5.15
C GLN A 97 8.91 -6.46 -3.81
N LYS A 98 9.44 -5.47 -3.09
CA LYS A 98 8.85 -5.01 -1.82
C LYS A 98 7.48 -4.37 -2.04
N GLY A 99 7.28 -3.68 -3.15
CA GLY A 99 5.99 -3.14 -3.57
C GLY A 99 4.96 -4.25 -3.79
N ILE A 100 5.33 -5.28 -4.55
CA ILE A 100 4.50 -6.46 -4.82
C ILE A 100 4.12 -7.17 -3.52
N GLU A 101 5.10 -7.46 -2.66
CA GLU A 101 4.87 -8.13 -1.38
C GLU A 101 3.89 -7.37 -0.48
N LYS A 102 4.07 -6.04 -0.36
CA LYS A 102 3.12 -5.18 0.36
C LYS A 102 1.74 -5.19 -0.26
N GLY A 103 1.66 -5.18 -1.60
CA GLY A 103 0.40 -5.24 -2.34
C GLY A 103 -0.35 -6.54 -2.09
N ILE A 104 0.34 -7.67 -2.15
CA ILE A 104 -0.22 -9.00 -1.86
C ILE A 104 -0.71 -9.08 -0.41
N GLU A 105 0.11 -8.64 0.54
CA GLU A 105 -0.26 -8.70 1.97
C GLU A 105 -1.46 -7.81 2.28
N LYS A 106 -1.49 -6.59 1.73
CA LYS A 106 -2.65 -5.69 1.86
C LYS A 106 -3.90 -6.31 1.25
N GLY A 107 -3.81 -6.85 0.03
CA GLY A 107 -4.94 -7.50 -0.64
C GLY A 107 -5.45 -8.73 0.12
N ARG A 108 -4.55 -9.51 0.73
CA ARG A 108 -4.91 -10.65 1.57
C ARG A 108 -5.67 -10.21 2.82
N LEU A 109 -5.18 -9.19 3.53
CA LEU A 109 -5.81 -8.67 4.74
C LEU A 109 -7.21 -8.08 4.44
N GLU A 110 -7.32 -7.27 3.37
CA GLU A 110 -8.60 -6.73 2.93
C GLU A 110 -9.58 -7.84 2.52
N GLY A 111 -9.09 -8.85 1.78
CA GLY A 111 -9.90 -10.01 1.39
C GLY A 111 -10.44 -10.80 2.59
N ILE A 112 -9.61 -11.03 3.61
CA ILE A 112 -10.04 -11.71 4.85
C ILE A 112 -11.09 -10.88 5.58
N GLN A 113 -10.87 -9.57 5.77
CA GLN A 113 -11.82 -8.70 6.46
C GLN A 113 -13.18 -8.65 5.76
N ILE A 114 -13.19 -8.48 4.44
CA ILE A 114 -14.42 -8.49 3.64
C ILE A 114 -15.11 -9.86 3.74
N GLY A 115 -14.34 -10.95 3.68
CA GLY A 115 -14.86 -12.32 3.81
C GLY A 115 -15.51 -12.56 5.17
N GLU A 116 -14.84 -12.17 6.26
CA GLU A 116 -15.38 -12.30 7.62
C GLU A 116 -16.63 -11.46 7.84
N GLU A 117 -16.67 -10.23 7.34
CA GLU A 117 -17.83 -9.35 7.46
C GLU A 117 -19.03 -9.91 6.69
N LYS A 118 -18.81 -10.34 5.44
CA LYS A 118 -19.86 -10.97 4.64
C LYS A 118 -20.37 -12.25 5.30
N GLY A 119 -19.47 -13.15 5.69
CA GLY A 119 -19.84 -14.40 6.35
C GLY A 119 -20.60 -14.18 7.66
N ARG A 120 -20.23 -13.17 8.44
CA ARG A 120 -20.95 -12.81 9.67
C ARG A 120 -22.36 -12.30 9.37
N ASN A 121 -22.52 -11.45 8.36
CA ASN A 121 -23.82 -10.89 7.98
C ASN A 121 -24.75 -11.96 7.37
N GLU A 122 -24.22 -12.79 6.47
CA GLU A 122 -24.96 -13.90 5.86
C GLU A 122 -25.37 -14.92 6.93
N GLY A 123 -24.44 -15.35 7.79
CA GLY A 123 -24.73 -16.30 8.87
C GLY A 123 -25.73 -15.75 9.89
N LYS A 124 -25.71 -14.43 10.17
CA LYS A 124 -26.71 -13.79 11.04
C LYS A 124 -28.10 -13.81 10.39
N LEU A 125 -28.19 -13.43 9.11
CA LEU A 125 -29.46 -13.40 8.39
C LEU A 125 -30.05 -14.80 8.23
N GLU A 126 -29.22 -15.78 7.89
CA GLU A 126 -29.62 -17.18 7.78
C GLU A 126 -30.09 -17.73 9.14
N GLY A 127 -29.34 -17.48 10.21
CA GLY A 127 -29.72 -17.88 11.57
C GLY A 127 -31.03 -17.24 12.06
N GLU A 128 -31.24 -15.95 11.79
CA GLU A 128 -32.49 -15.25 12.09
C GLU A 128 -33.67 -15.86 11.32
N ARG A 129 -33.47 -16.18 10.04
CA ARG A 129 -34.48 -16.80 9.19
C ARG A 129 -34.82 -18.21 9.66
N GLU A 130 -33.81 -19.05 9.94
CA GLU A 130 -34.01 -20.40 10.46
C GLU A 130 -34.74 -20.41 11.81
N ALA A 131 -34.36 -19.51 12.72
CA ALA A 131 -35.02 -19.35 14.01
C ALA A 131 -36.50 -18.97 13.84
N THR A 132 -36.78 -18.02 12.94
CA THR A 132 -38.15 -17.57 12.61
C THR A 132 -38.99 -18.71 12.06
N LEU A 133 -38.46 -19.50 11.12
CA LEU A 133 -39.12 -20.68 10.57
C LEU A 133 -39.39 -21.76 11.62
N LYS A 134 -38.43 -22.00 12.53
CA LYS A 134 -38.58 -22.96 13.64
C LYS A 134 -39.68 -22.53 14.62
N ILE A 135 -39.78 -21.23 14.92
CA ILE A 135 -40.84 -20.68 15.76
C ILE A 135 -42.20 -20.83 15.06
N ALA A 136 -42.30 -20.45 13.78
CA ALA A 136 -43.52 -20.60 12.98
C ALA A 136 -44.02 -22.05 12.93
N ARG A 137 -43.11 -23.02 12.70
CA ARG A 137 -43.40 -24.46 12.78
C ARG A 137 -44.02 -24.85 14.11
N THR A 138 -43.44 -24.37 15.21
CA THR A 138 -43.91 -24.68 16.57
C THR A 138 -45.29 -24.07 16.84
N MET A 139 -45.51 -22.83 16.40
CA MET A 139 -46.82 -22.16 16.54
C MET A 139 -47.92 -22.90 15.79
N LEU A 140 -47.67 -23.30 14.54
CA LEU A 140 -48.63 -24.07 13.73
C LEU A 140 -48.94 -25.44 14.36
N LYS A 141 -47.92 -26.14 14.88
CA LYS A 141 -48.11 -27.42 15.59
C LYS A 141 -48.95 -27.26 16.86
N ASN A 142 -48.87 -26.11 17.52
CA ASN A 142 -49.66 -25.78 18.71
C ASN A 142 -51.07 -25.26 18.38
N GLY A 143 -51.48 -25.27 17.11
CA GLY A 143 -52.84 -24.97 16.69
C GLY A 143 -53.12 -23.48 16.43
N LEU A 144 -52.09 -22.63 16.34
CA LEU A 144 -52.29 -21.24 15.90
C LEU A 144 -52.65 -21.21 14.41
N ASP A 145 -53.59 -20.34 14.04
CA ASP A 145 -53.97 -20.14 12.64
C ASP A 145 -52.87 -19.42 11.84
N ARG A 146 -52.84 -19.67 10.53
CA ARG A 146 -51.81 -19.10 9.64
C ARG A 146 -51.77 -17.58 9.64
N THR A 147 -52.93 -16.93 9.67
CA THR A 147 -53.00 -15.46 9.68
C THR A 147 -52.37 -14.86 10.93
N SER A 148 -52.53 -15.49 12.09
CA SER A 148 -51.87 -15.09 13.34
C SER A 148 -50.35 -15.35 13.29
N VAL A 149 -49.92 -16.49 12.75
CA VAL A 149 -48.48 -16.82 12.59
C VAL A 149 -47.77 -15.85 11.64
N MET A 150 -48.38 -15.49 10.51
CA MET A 150 -47.85 -14.49 9.58
C MET A 150 -47.66 -13.13 10.26
N LYS A 151 -48.66 -12.67 11.03
CA LYS A 151 -48.58 -11.39 11.76
C LYS A 151 -47.49 -11.38 12.83
N MET A 152 -47.23 -12.51 13.50
CA MET A 152 -46.27 -12.59 14.59
C MET A 152 -44.82 -12.80 14.11
N THR A 153 -44.63 -13.51 13.01
CA THR A 153 -43.28 -13.87 12.51
C THR A 153 -42.84 -13.03 11.32
N GLY A 154 -43.75 -12.28 10.70
CA GLY A 154 -43.48 -11.48 9.49
C GLY A 154 -43.30 -12.32 8.22
N LEU A 155 -43.48 -13.65 8.31
CA LEU A 155 -43.37 -14.55 7.16
C LEU A 155 -44.53 -14.35 6.18
N THR A 156 -44.20 -14.49 4.89
CA THR A 156 -45.19 -14.49 3.81
C THR A 156 -45.97 -15.82 3.75
N ALA A 157 -47.08 -15.83 3.02
CA ALA A 157 -47.86 -17.05 2.81
C ALA A 157 -47.01 -18.13 2.11
N ASP A 158 -46.25 -17.75 1.10
CA ASP A 158 -45.38 -18.64 0.33
C ASP A 158 -44.28 -19.27 1.19
N GLU A 159 -43.66 -18.49 2.08
CA GLU A 159 -42.66 -19.01 3.03
C GLU A 159 -43.27 -19.99 4.06
N LEU A 160 -44.53 -19.78 4.46
CA LEU A 160 -45.25 -20.71 5.31
C LEU A 160 -45.73 -21.98 4.57
N GLU A 161 -45.89 -21.94 3.25
CA GLU A 161 -46.19 -23.14 2.46
C GLU A 161 -44.99 -24.08 2.40
N GLN A 162 -43.77 -23.55 2.31
CA GLN A 162 -42.53 -24.33 2.32
C GLN A 162 -42.27 -25.04 3.66
N ILE A 163 -42.89 -24.58 4.75
CA ILE A 163 -42.81 -25.21 6.07
C ILE A 163 -43.57 -26.55 6.12
N ARG A 164 -44.47 -26.80 5.16
CA ARG A 164 -45.50 -27.85 5.23
C ARG A 164 -45.06 -29.24 4.75
N HIS A 165 -43.77 -29.42 4.41
CA HIS A 165 -43.15 -30.69 4.10
C HIS A 165 -42.34 -31.24 5.28
#